data_AF-A0A6M3XSJ5-F1
#
_entry.id   AF-A0A6M3XSJ5-F1
#
_cell.length_a   1.000
_cell.length_b   1.000
_cell.length_c   1.000
_cell.angle_alpha   90.00
_cell.angle_beta   90.00
_cell.angle_gamma   90.00
#
_symmetry.space_group_name_H-M   'P 1'
#
loop_
_entity.id
_entity.type
_entity.pdbx_description
1 polymer ?
#
loop_
_entity_poly.entity_id
_entity_poly.type
_entity_poly.pdbx_seq_one_letter_code
_entity_poly.pdbx_strand_id
1 'polypeptide(L)' 'MSVYTKEQIDEYMEQIKAMTHKEMASLWRFAPASHPFFDRTLPFYVVFKKRFDEFGGFTPEISKSIGWD' A
#
# COMPACT_ATOMS: atom_id res chain seq x y z
N MET A 1 19.87 4.31 -2.10
CA MET A 1 18.90 4.29 -0.99
C MET A 1 18.31 5.68 -0.90
N SER A 2 17.00 5.83 -1.09
CA SER A 2 16.32 7.10 -0.86
C SER A 2 16.24 7.30 0.65
N VAL A 3 16.89 8.34 1.17
CA VAL A 3 16.79 8.69 2.59
C VAL A 3 15.53 9.54 2.74
N TYR A 4 14.48 8.93 3.29
CA TYR A 4 13.24 9.65 3.62
C TYR A 4 13.43 10.43 4.91
N THR A 5 12.97 11.67 4.95
CA THR A 5 12.91 12.43 6.21
C THR A 5 11.81 11.88 7.10
N LYS A 6 11.85 12.26 8.39
CA LYS A 6 10.78 11.88 9.32
C LYS A 6 9.42 12.43 8.88
N GLU A 7 9.37 13.67 8.39
CA GLU A 7 8.10 14.26 7.91
C GLU A 7 7.54 13.47 6.74
N GLN A 8 8.38 13.11 5.75
CA GLN A 8 7.95 12.30 4.62
C GLN A 8 7.46 10.93 5.07
N ILE A 9 8.12 10.33 6.07
CA ILE A 9 7.70 9.04 6.60
C ILE A 9 6.31 9.15 7.23
N ASP A 10 6.07 10.18 8.02
CA ASP A 10 4.78 10.42 8.67
C ASP A 10 3.68 10.69 7.64
N GLU A 11 3.94 11.51 6.62
CA GLU A 11 3.00 11.77 5.52
C GLU A 11 2.61 10.49 4.77
N TYR A 12 3.58 9.66 4.40
CA TYR A 12 3.29 8.40 3.72
C TYR A 12 2.50 7.42 4.60
N MET A 13 2.78 7.39 5.91
CA MET A 13 2.01 6.56 6.84
C MET A 13 0.56 7.04 6.96
N GLU A 14 0.32 8.35 7.02
CA GLU A 14 -1.04 8.91 7.03
C GLU A 14 -1.77 8.65 5.71
N GLN A 15 -1.07 8.77 4.58
CA GLN A 15 -1.62 8.42 3.27
C GLN A 15 -2.09 6.95 3.24
N ILE A 16 -1.27 6.01 3.72
CA ILE A 16 -1.64 4.58 3.78
C ILE A 16 -2.87 4.36 4.66
N LYS A 17 -2.99 5.05 5.80
CA LYS A 17 -4.16 4.92 6.69
C LYS A 17 -5.44 5.45 6.05
N ALA A 18 -5.32 6.53 5.27
CA ALA A 18 -6.42 7.15 4.55
C ALA A 18 -6.88 6.35 3.32
N MET A 19 -6.04 5.45 2.77
CA MET A 19 -6.40 4.63 1.62
C MET A 19 -7.58 3.69 1.93
N THR A 20 -8.50 3.61 0.99
CA THR A 20 -9.56 2.61 0.96
C THR A 20 -9.02 1.24 0.54
N HIS A 21 -9.75 0.18 0.86
CA HIS A 21 -9.41 -1.19 0.44
C HIS A 21 -9.17 -1.30 -1.07
N LYS A 22 -10.00 -0.63 -1.88
CA LYS A 22 -9.89 -0.62 -3.35
C LYS A 22 -8.60 0.05 -3.82
N GLU A 23 -8.25 1.19 -3.25
CA GLU A 23 -7.00 1.91 -3.60
C GLU A 23 -5.77 1.08 -3.24
N MET A 24 -5.76 0.47 -2.05
CA MET A 24 -4.66 -0.41 -1.63
C MET A 24 -4.54 -1.64 -2.53
N ALA A 25 -5.65 -2.30 -2.85
CA ALA A 25 -5.67 -3.44 -3.74
C ALA A 25 -5.26 -3.07 -5.17
N SER A 26 -5.64 -1.89 -5.66
CA SER A 26 -5.21 -1.36 -6.95
C SER A 26 -3.70 -1.12 -6.98
N LEU A 27 -3.18 -0.46 -5.93
CA LEU A 27 -1.74 -0.25 -5.76
C LEU A 27 -0.99 -1.58 -5.72
N TRP A 28 -1.48 -2.56 -4.96
CA TRP A 28 -0.89 -3.91 -4.86
C TRP A 28 -0.80 -4.63 -6.20
N ARG A 29 -1.75 -4.36 -7.11
CA ARG A 29 -1.86 -5.03 -8.40
C ARG A 29 -1.05 -4.37 -9.51
N PHE A 30 -1.06 -3.04 -9.57
CA PHE A 30 -0.57 -2.29 -10.72
C PHE A 30 0.70 -1.48 -10.44
N ALA A 31 1.02 -1.19 -9.18
CA ALA A 31 2.22 -0.41 -8.90
C ALA A 31 3.50 -1.25 -9.16
N PRO A 32 4.58 -0.61 -9.62
CA PRO A 32 5.83 -1.32 -9.89
C PRO A 32 6.39 -1.96 -8.61
N ALA A 33 7.11 -3.07 -8.76
CA ALA A 33 7.74 -3.76 -7.63
C ALA A 33 8.71 -2.87 -6.84
N SER A 34 9.23 -1.79 -7.44
CA SER A 34 10.09 -0.79 -6.81
C SER A 34 9.33 0.30 -6.05
N HIS A 35 8.01 0.17 -5.87
CA HIS A 35 7.23 1.18 -5.15
C HIS A 35 7.64 1.25 -3.67
N PRO A 36 7.82 2.44 -3.07
CA PRO A 36 8.29 2.59 -1.69
C PRO A 36 7.45 1.84 -0.64
N PHE A 37 6.14 1.72 -0.87
CA PHE A 37 5.25 1.00 0.06
C PHE A 37 5.46 -0.52 0.03
N PHE A 38 6.18 -1.06 -0.95
CA PHE A 38 6.51 -2.48 -1.05
C PHE A 38 7.97 -2.78 -0.72
N ASP A 39 8.76 -1.74 -0.41
CA ASP A 39 10.12 -1.91 0.09
C ASP A 39 10.09 -2.37 1.55
N ARG A 40 10.48 -3.63 1.78
CA ARG A 40 10.51 -4.26 3.10
C ARG A 40 11.56 -3.64 4.04
N THR A 41 12.48 -2.83 3.51
CA THR A 41 13.48 -2.10 4.32
C THR A 41 12.91 -0.80 4.89
N LEU A 42 11.76 -0.34 4.40
CA LEU A 42 11.08 0.88 4.84
C LEU A 42 9.92 0.55 5.80
N PRO A 43 9.61 1.45 6.75
CA PRO A 43 8.49 1.26 7.68
C PRO A 43 7.13 1.23 6.97
N PHE A 44 7.03 1.80 5.76
CA PHE A 44 5.80 1.86 4.95
C PHE A 44 5.22 0.48 4.67
N TYR A 45 6.07 -0.50 4.38
CA TYR A 45 5.63 -1.85 4.08
C TYR A 45 4.83 -2.46 5.23
N VAL A 46 5.30 -2.27 6.47
CA VAL A 46 4.65 -2.83 7.66
C VAL A 46 3.27 -2.18 7.85
N VAL A 47 3.18 -0.86 7.70
CA VAL A 47 1.91 -0.12 7.85
C VAL A 47 0.94 -0.48 6.73
N PHE A 48 1.42 -0.53 5.48
CA PHE A 48 0.61 -0.92 4.32
C PHE A 48 0.09 -2.34 4.49
N LYS A 49 0.96 -3.29 4.80
CA LYS A 49 0.58 -4.70 4.94
C LYS A 49 -0.43 -4.90 6.05
N LYS A 50 -0.21 -4.28 7.22
CA LYS A 50 -1.15 -4.34 8.34
C LYS A 50 -2.52 -3.80 7.95
N ARG A 51 -2.58 -2.61 7.37
CA ARG A 51 -3.83 -1.98 6.95
C ARG A 51 -4.54 -2.78 5.85
N PHE A 52 -3.78 -3.34 4.93
CA PHE A 52 -4.33 -4.18 3.87
C PHE A 52 -4.91 -5.49 4.42
N ASP A 53 -4.24 -6.09 5.40
CA ASP A 53 -4.71 -7.30 6.08
C ASP A 53 -5.94 -7.03 6.97
N GLU A 54 -6.07 -5.83 7.56
CA GLU A 54 -7.31 -5.39 8.26
C GLU A 54 -8.53 -5.40 7.33
N PHE A 55 -8.34 -5.15 6.03
CA PHE A 55 -9.40 -5.26 5.02
C PHE A 55 -9.60 -6.68 4.47
N GLY A 56 -8.87 -7.68 4.98
CA GLY A 56 -8.91 -9.05 4.47
C GLY A 56 -8.01 -9.30 3.26
N GLY A 57 -7.09 -8.39 2.96
CA GLY A 57 -6.12 -8.53 1.87
C GLY A 57 -6.75 -8.44 0.48
N PHE A 58 -6.16 -9.12 -0.52
CA PHE A 58 -6.65 -9.07 -1.89
C PHE A 58 -7.77 -10.11 -2.11
N THR A 59 -9.03 -9.68 -1.98
CA THR A 59 -10.19 -10.57 -2.08
C THR A 59 -10.64 -10.80 -3.53
N PRO A 60 -11.36 -11.91 -3.82
CA PRO A 60 -11.93 -12.12 -5.16
C PRO A 60 -12.91 -11.01 -5.58
N GLU A 61 -13.65 -10.44 -4.63
CA GLU A 61 -14.59 -9.34 -4.87
C GLU A 61 -13.86 -8.05 -5.27
N ILE A 62 -12.79 -7.69 -4.56
CA ILE A 62 -11.99 -6.51 -4.92
C ILE A 62 -11.28 -6.72 -6.26
N SER A 63 -10.81 -7.93 -6.54
CA SER A 63 -10.22 -8.29 -7.83
C SER A 63 -11.20 -8.07 -8.98
N LYS A 64 -12.49 -8.43 -8.82
CA LYS A 64 -13.54 -8.19 -9.82
C LYS A 64 -13.87 -6.70 -9.95
N SER A 65 -13.86 -5.96 -8.84
CA SER A 65 -14.14 -4.51 -8.82
C SER A 65 -13.04 -3.68 -9.49
N ILE A 66 -11.78 -4.12 -9.37
CA ILE A 66 -10.61 -3.44 -9.95
C ILE A 66 -10.38 -3.86 -11.40
N GLY A 67 -10.58 -5.14 -11.73
CA GLY A 67 -10.39 -5.65 -13.09
C GLY A 67 -8.93 -5.96 -13.47
N TRP A 68 -8.64 -5.86 -14.77
CA TRP A 68 -7.36 -6.25 -15.39
C TRP A 68 -6.85 -5.18 -16.36
N ASP A 69 -7.15 -3.91 -16.08
CA ASP A 69 -6.71 -2.75 -16.89
C ASP A 69 -5.22 -2.85 -17.28
#